data_AF-A0A3M1L0S6-F1
#
_entry.id   AF-A0A3M1L0S6-F1
#
_cell.length_a   1.000
_cell.length_b   1.000
_cell.length_c   1.000
_cell.angle_alpha   90.00
_cell.angle_beta   90.00
_cell.angle_gamma   90.00
#
_symmetry.space_group_name_H-M   'P 1'
#
loop_
_entity.id
_entity.type
_entity.pdbx_description
1 polymer ?
#
loop_
_entity_poly.entity_id
_entity_poly.type
_entity_poly.pdbx_seq_one_letter_code
_entity_poly.pdbx_strand_id
1 'polypeptide(L)'
;RPFRDYPLPLDLALPLFRWGAVFRDGRLVRLINDLGPEALQDTTRFRAFGERHFGVLRSTYLQGYYLYRGDLLRLEGVDSSALLRALELLHPLLDARTRTLLFYHLDSSVVERYSLPLLRRCIELD
;
A
#
# COMPACT_ATOMS: atom_id res chain seq x y z
N ARG A 1 -5.14 14.40 -25.53
CA ARG A 1 -4.71 13.85 -24.22
C ARG A 1 -5.55 14.55 -23.16
N PRO A 2 -6.38 13.83 -22.39
CA PRO A 2 -7.49 14.43 -21.62
C PRO A 2 -7.09 15.50 -20.58
N PHE A 3 -5.82 15.52 -20.14
CA PHE A 3 -5.36 16.46 -19.11
C PHE A 3 -4.78 17.77 -19.65
N ARG A 4 -4.47 17.89 -20.96
CA ARG A 4 -3.91 19.13 -21.52
C ARG A 4 -4.91 20.27 -21.63
N ASP A 5 -6.20 19.93 -21.75
CA ASP A 5 -7.28 20.90 -21.93
C ASP A 5 -8.07 21.13 -20.63
N TYR A 6 -7.57 20.61 -19.49
CA TYR A 6 -8.21 20.78 -18.20
C TYR A 6 -7.98 22.22 -17.69
N PRO A 7 -9.03 23.01 -17.43
CA PRO A 7 -8.90 24.46 -17.23
C PRO A 7 -8.38 24.86 -15.85
N LEU A 8 -8.37 23.93 -14.89
CA LEU A 8 -7.92 24.18 -13.52
C LEU A 8 -6.53 23.57 -13.27
N PRO A 9 -5.69 24.18 -12.43
CA PRO A 9 -4.47 23.54 -11.95
C PRO A 9 -4.80 22.18 -11.28
N LEU A 10 -3.95 21.18 -11.53
CA LEU A 10 -4.05 19.88 -10.89
C LEU A 10 -2.99 19.78 -9.81
N ASP A 11 -3.36 19.22 -8.66
CA ASP A 11 -2.44 18.79 -7.60
C ASP A 11 -2.33 17.26 -7.65
N LEU A 12 -1.20 16.74 -7.18
CA LEU A 12 -0.91 15.30 -7.25
C LEU A 12 -1.11 14.68 -5.86
N ALA A 13 -1.87 13.60 -5.77
CA ALA A 13 -2.09 12.88 -4.52
C ALA A 13 -1.62 11.42 -4.65
N LEU A 14 -0.56 11.03 -3.91
CA LEU A 14 -0.01 9.68 -3.92
C LEU A 14 -0.48 8.86 -2.71
N PRO A 15 -0.89 7.59 -2.92
CA PRO A 15 -1.28 6.70 -1.85
C PRO A 15 -0.07 6.19 -1.07
N LEU A 16 -0.19 6.20 0.26
CA LEU A 16 0.67 5.49 1.19
C LEU A 16 -0.19 4.49 1.96
N PHE A 17 -0.15 3.21 1.57
CA PHE A 17 -0.86 2.15 2.28
C PHE A 17 -0.13 0.82 2.21
N ARG A 18 -0.49 -0.03 3.17
CA ARG A 18 -0.37 -1.48 3.07
C ARG A 18 -1.50 -2.14 3.83
N TRP A 19 -1.94 -3.31 3.37
CA TRP A 19 -2.93 -4.12 4.04
C TRP A 19 -2.76 -5.60 3.72
N GLY A 20 -3.44 -6.43 4.50
CA GLY A 20 -3.65 -7.84 4.23
C GLY A 20 -5.09 -8.09 3.81
N ALA A 21 -5.29 -8.55 2.58
CA ALA A 21 -6.56 -9.07 2.11
C ALA A 21 -6.73 -10.53 2.54
N VAL A 22 -7.74 -10.82 3.35
CA VAL A 22 -8.04 -12.17 3.83
C VAL A 22 -9.11 -12.80 2.95
N PHE A 23 -8.81 -13.96 2.40
CA PHE A 23 -9.69 -14.75 1.57
C PHE A 23 -10.09 -16.04 2.29
N ARG A 24 -11.39 -16.34 2.28
CA ARG A 24 -11.97 -17.59 2.75
C ARG A 24 -12.85 -18.18 1.66
N ASP A 25 -12.64 -19.45 1.34
CA ASP A 25 -13.36 -20.13 0.25
C ASP A 25 -13.35 -19.34 -1.06
N GLY A 26 -12.20 -18.73 -1.38
CA GLY A 26 -11.99 -17.91 -2.58
C GLY A 26 -12.62 -16.51 -2.54
N ARG A 27 -13.26 -16.11 -1.45
CA ARG A 27 -13.92 -14.79 -1.31
C ARG A 27 -13.17 -13.89 -0.36
N LEU A 28 -13.03 -12.61 -0.73
CA LEU A 28 -12.50 -11.59 0.16
C LEU A 28 -13.47 -11.40 1.34
N VAL A 29 -13.00 -11.64 2.56
CA VAL A 29 -13.81 -11.51 3.77
C VAL A 29 -13.36 -10.35 4.67
N ARG A 30 -12.12 -9.86 4.49
CA ARG A 30 -11.58 -8.78 5.32
C ARG A 30 -10.38 -8.10 4.69
N LEU A 31 -10.20 -6.82 5.02
CA LEU A 31 -8.94 -6.10 4.91
C LEU A 31 -8.40 -5.83 6.32
N ILE A 32 -7.13 -6.17 6.54
CA ILE A 32 -6.39 -5.86 7.76
C ILE A 32 -5.41 -4.74 7.41
N ASN A 33 -5.67 -3.53 7.92
CA ASN A 33 -4.82 -2.38 7.68
C ASN A 33 -3.45 -2.59 8.33
N ASP A 34 -2.44 -1.96 7.75
CA ASP A 34 -1.07 -2.01 8.27
C ASP A 34 -0.54 -3.44 8.50
N LEU A 35 -0.83 -4.34 7.57
CA LEU A 35 -0.26 -5.68 7.59
C LEU A 35 0.91 -5.79 6.63
N GLY A 36 2.08 -6.12 7.18
CA GLY A 36 3.30 -6.44 6.45
C GLY A 36 3.76 -7.89 6.69
N PRO A 37 4.74 -8.38 5.90
CA PRO A 37 5.26 -9.74 6.02
C PRO A 37 5.90 -10.02 7.39
N GLU A 38 6.39 -8.99 8.08
CA GLU A 38 6.94 -9.09 9.44
C GLU A 38 5.93 -9.65 10.46
N ALA A 39 4.63 -9.40 10.26
CA ALA A 39 3.58 -9.91 11.14
C ALA A 39 3.21 -11.37 10.87
N LEU A 40 3.73 -11.96 9.79
CA LEU A 40 3.41 -13.31 9.30
C LEU A 40 4.61 -14.27 9.33
N GLN A 41 5.66 -13.93 10.09
CA GLN A 41 6.91 -14.72 10.15
C GLN A 41 6.79 -16.01 10.97
N ASP A 42 5.77 -16.14 11.84
CA ASP A 42 5.57 -17.35 12.65
C ASP A 42 5.13 -18.53 11.76
N THR A 43 6.07 -19.40 11.43
CA THR A 43 5.87 -20.56 10.56
C THR A 43 5.00 -21.66 11.17
N THR A 44 4.72 -21.59 12.48
CA THR A 44 3.76 -22.51 13.12
C THR A 44 2.31 -22.09 12.87
N ARG A 45 2.09 -20.82 12.52
CA ARG A 45 0.77 -20.22 12.29
C ARG A 45 0.53 -19.91 10.82
N PHE A 46 1.59 -19.57 10.08
CA PHE A 46 1.50 -19.11 8.70
C PHE A 46 2.47 -19.87 7.80
N ARG A 47 2.07 -20.05 6.54
CA ARG A 47 2.93 -20.58 5.48
C ARG A 47 2.99 -19.58 4.34
N ALA A 48 4.18 -19.17 3.93
CA ALA A 48 4.36 -18.36 2.74
C ALA A 48 4.23 -19.24 1.48
N PHE A 49 3.53 -18.72 0.47
CA PHE A 49 3.43 -19.27 -0.90
C PHE A 49 4.15 -18.39 -1.93
N GLY A 50 4.77 -17.30 -1.47
CA GLY A 50 5.48 -16.31 -2.26
C GLY A 50 5.73 -15.08 -1.38
N GLU A 51 6.23 -14.00 -1.97
CA GLU A 51 6.59 -12.79 -1.20
C GLU A 51 5.39 -12.11 -0.53
N ARG A 52 4.20 -12.23 -1.15
CA ARG A 52 2.99 -11.51 -0.73
C ARG A 52 1.80 -12.43 -0.43
N HIS A 53 1.97 -13.74 -0.49
CA HIS A 53 0.87 -14.70 -0.31
C HIS A 53 1.16 -15.66 0.83
N PHE A 54 0.21 -15.79 1.75
CA PHE A 54 0.34 -16.60 2.96
C PHE A 54 -0.91 -17.42 3.21
N GLY A 55 -0.76 -18.56 3.86
CA GLY A 55 -1.85 -19.41 4.32
C GLY A 55 -1.83 -19.57 5.83
N VAL A 56 -3.00 -19.58 6.46
CA VAL A 56 -3.15 -19.81 7.89
C VAL A 56 -3.15 -21.32 8.17
N LEU A 57 -2.13 -21.80 8.87
CA LEU A 57 -1.96 -23.20 9.26
C LEU A 57 -2.76 -23.57 10.50
N ARG A 58 -2.93 -22.61 11.43
CA ARG A 58 -3.64 -22.77 12.70
C ARG A 58 -4.49 -21.52 12.96
N SER A 59 -5.76 -21.73 13.32
CA SER A 59 -6.64 -20.62 13.68
C SER A 59 -6.04 -19.77 14.79
N THR A 60 -6.04 -18.45 14.61
CA THR A 60 -5.23 -17.55 15.43
C THR A 60 -5.73 -16.11 15.38
N TYR A 61 -5.31 -15.28 16.33
CA TYR A 61 -5.55 -13.84 16.29
C TYR A 61 -4.39 -13.09 15.63
N LEU A 62 -4.68 -12.24 14.67
CA LEU A 62 -3.73 -11.34 14.02
C LEU A 62 -4.27 -9.91 14.10
N GLN A 63 -3.56 -9.03 14.79
CA GLN A 63 -3.96 -7.63 15.02
C GLN A 63 -5.42 -7.49 15.50
N GLY A 64 -5.84 -8.34 16.44
CA GLY A 64 -7.20 -8.34 16.98
C GLY A 64 -8.25 -9.07 16.13
N TYR A 65 -7.93 -9.51 14.92
CA TYR A 65 -8.82 -10.27 14.05
C TYR A 65 -8.61 -11.77 14.18
N TYR A 66 -9.70 -12.53 14.30
CA TYR A 66 -9.65 -13.99 14.30
C TYR A 66 -9.58 -14.55 12.88
N LEU A 67 -8.51 -15.28 12.59
CA LEU A 67 -8.27 -15.97 11.34
C LEU A 67 -8.49 -17.47 11.53
N TYR A 68 -9.09 -18.12 10.53
CA TYR A 68 -9.37 -19.54 10.54
C TYR A 68 -8.27 -20.29 9.80
N ARG A 69 -7.93 -21.49 10.27
CA ARG A 69 -7.11 -22.42 9.50
C ARG A 69 -7.68 -22.58 8.09
N GLY A 70 -6.83 -22.45 7.07
CA GLY A 70 -7.21 -22.49 5.67
C GLY A 70 -7.47 -21.12 5.04
N ASP A 71 -7.61 -20.04 5.82
CA ASP A 71 -7.66 -18.70 5.27
C ASP A 71 -6.38 -18.38 4.51
N LEU A 72 -6.50 -17.61 3.43
CA LEU A 72 -5.39 -17.11 2.63
C LEU A 72 -5.24 -15.60 2.85
N LEU A 73 -4.02 -15.13 3.02
CA LEU A 73 -3.70 -13.71 3.09
C LEU A 73 -2.92 -13.30 1.84
N ARG A 74 -3.32 -12.18 1.25
CA ARG A 74 -2.56 -11.47 0.22
C ARG A 74 -2.16 -10.10 0.74
N LEU A 75 -0.86 -9.87 0.83
CA LEU A 75 -0.30 -8.58 1.21
C LEU A 75 -0.27 -7.66 0.00
N GLU A 76 -0.78 -6.46 0.17
CA GLU A 76 -0.76 -5.40 -0.84
C GLU A 76 -0.29 -4.12 -0.18
N GLY A 77 0.41 -3.29 -0.94
CA GLY A 77 0.90 -2.02 -0.46
C GLY A 77 1.74 -1.31 -1.52
N VAL A 78 2.02 -0.06 -1.24
CA VAL A 78 2.80 0.82 -2.12
C VAL A 78 4.24 0.81 -1.66
N ASP A 79 5.13 0.23 -2.47
CA ASP A 79 6.57 0.30 -2.26
C ASP A 79 7.18 1.56 -2.89
N SER A 80 8.41 1.88 -2.50
CA SER A 80 9.10 3.09 -2.94
C SER A 80 9.27 3.16 -4.46
N SER A 81 9.45 2.01 -5.13
CA SER A 81 9.58 1.97 -6.58
C SER A 81 8.24 2.24 -7.28
N ALA A 82 7.12 1.76 -6.73
CA ALA A 82 5.80 2.11 -7.24
C ALA A 82 5.50 3.60 -7.12
N LEU A 83 5.87 4.26 -6.01
CA LEU A 83 5.73 5.71 -5.85
C LEU A 83 6.53 6.50 -6.90
N LEU A 84 7.82 6.16 -7.04
CA LEU A 84 8.70 6.83 -8.01
C LEU A 84 8.20 6.63 -9.43
N ARG A 85 7.76 5.42 -9.77
CA ARG A 85 7.21 5.13 -11.09
C ARG A 85 5.90 5.87 -11.36
N ALA A 86 5.05 6.02 -10.34
CA ALA A 86 3.83 6.82 -10.46
C ALA A 86 4.17 8.28 -10.76
N LEU A 87 5.16 8.86 -10.07
CA LEU A 87 5.66 10.21 -10.35
C LEU A 87 6.20 10.33 -11.78
N GLU A 88 7.07 9.43 -12.22
CA GLU A 88 7.62 9.44 -13.58
C GLU A 88 6.53 9.42 -14.67
N LEU A 89 5.45 8.67 -14.45
CA LEU A 89 4.33 8.59 -15.38
C LEU A 89 3.45 9.85 -15.37
N LEU A 90 3.33 10.50 -14.22
CA LEU A 90 2.46 11.66 -14.03
C LEU A 90 3.17 12.97 -14.36
N HIS A 91 4.47 13.08 -14.13
CA HIS A 91 5.28 14.28 -14.35
C HIS A 91 5.06 14.95 -15.73
N PRO A 92 4.98 14.22 -16.86
CA PRO A 92 4.73 14.83 -18.18
C PRO A 92 3.31 15.39 -18.38
N LEU A 93 2.39 15.09 -17.46
CA LEU A 93 1.01 15.58 -17.45
C LEU A 93 0.84 16.77 -16.51
N LEU A 94 1.84 17.07 -15.68
CA LEU A 94 1.85 18.17 -14.76
C LEU A 94 2.30 19.43 -15.50
N ASP A 95 1.46 20.46 -15.46
CA ASP A 95 1.87 21.80 -15.86
C ASP A 95 2.79 22.38 -14.77
N ALA A 96 3.61 23.37 -15.11
CA ALA A 96 4.40 24.16 -14.13
C ALA A 96 3.55 24.91 -13.08
N ARG A 97 2.21 24.78 -13.15
CA ARG A 97 1.22 25.31 -12.20
C ARG A 97 0.75 24.28 -11.18
N THR A 98 1.20 23.03 -11.28
CA THR A 98 1.06 22.02 -10.23
C THR A 98 1.83 22.53 -9.02
N ARG A 99 1.14 22.69 -7.89
CA ARG A 99 1.71 23.39 -6.72
C ARG A 99 1.80 22.51 -5.49
N THR A 100 1.14 21.36 -5.48
CA THR A 100 1.08 20.54 -4.28
C THR A 100 1.11 19.05 -4.59
N LEU A 101 2.13 18.39 -4.05
CA LEU A 101 2.20 16.94 -3.88
C LEU A 101 1.66 16.58 -2.49
N LEU A 102 0.55 15.85 -2.45
CA LEU A 102 -0.03 15.30 -1.24
C LEU A 102 0.25 13.81 -1.14
N PHE A 103 0.58 13.35 0.06
CA PHE A 103 0.56 11.94 0.40
C PHE A 103 -0.65 11.66 1.26
N TYR A 104 -1.47 10.68 0.87
CA TYR A 104 -2.63 10.28 1.65
C TYR A 104 -2.47 8.85 2.15
N HIS A 105 -2.93 8.62 3.37
CA HIS A 105 -2.94 7.30 3.98
C HIS A 105 -4.26 7.05 4.68
N LEU A 106 -4.59 5.77 4.88
CA LEU A 106 -5.79 5.35 5.61
C LEU A 106 -5.47 4.90 7.05
N ASP A 107 -4.22 5.06 7.51
CA ASP A 107 -3.77 4.56 8.80
C ASP A 107 -2.84 5.56 9.53
N SER A 108 -3.10 5.81 10.82
CA SER A 108 -2.36 6.74 11.66
C SER A 108 -0.86 6.44 11.82
N SER A 109 -0.38 5.20 11.59
CA SER A 109 1.03 4.81 11.80
C SER A 109 1.89 4.86 10.52
N VAL A 110 1.35 5.36 9.40
CA VAL A 110 2.02 5.27 8.09
C VAL A 110 3.26 6.17 7.97
N VAL A 111 3.25 7.33 8.63
CA VAL A 111 4.37 8.31 8.56
C VAL A 111 5.69 7.72 9.07
N GLU A 112 5.63 6.79 10.03
CA GLU A 112 6.82 6.17 10.62
C GLU A 112 7.55 5.21 9.67
N ARG A 113 6.90 4.76 8.59
CA ARG A 113 7.41 3.72 7.69
C ARG A 113 7.96 4.23 6.37
N TYR A 114 7.60 5.45 5.99
CA TYR A 114 8.20 6.13 4.84
C TYR A 114 9.27 7.09 5.35
N SER A 115 10.50 6.93 4.86
CA SER A 115 11.58 7.81 5.30
C SER A 115 11.32 9.23 4.79
N LEU A 116 11.49 10.23 5.67
CA LEU A 116 11.42 11.64 5.26
C LEU A 116 12.29 11.97 4.03
N PRO A 117 13.50 11.40 3.88
CA PRO A 117 14.28 11.56 2.66
C PRO A 117 13.60 11.03 1.39
N LEU A 118 12.89 9.90 1.44
CA LEU A 118 12.14 9.37 0.30
C LEU A 118 10.98 10.30 -0.08
N LEU A 119 10.20 10.73 0.91
CA LEU A 119 9.07 11.64 0.68
C LEU A 119 9.55 12.99 0.14
N ARG A 120 10.68 13.49 0.65
CA ARG A 120 11.33 14.72 0.15
C ARG A 120 11.82 14.55 -1.29
N ARG A 121 12.42 13.41 -1.64
CA ARG A 121 12.84 13.13 -3.02
C ARG A 121 11.66 13.11 -3.98
N CYS A 122 10.50 12.64 -3.54
CA CYS A 122 9.28 12.67 -4.34
C CYS A 122 8.81 14.10 -4.62
N ILE A 123 8.97 15.02 -3.65
CA ILE A 123 8.68 16.45 -3.82
C ILE A 123 9.71 17.12 -4.74
N GLU A 124 10.98 16.75 -4.66
CA GLU A 124 12.05 17.34 -5.49
C GLU A 124 12.01 16.88 -6.96
N LEU A 125 11.23 15.85 -7.27
CA LEU A 125 11.00 15.31 -8.62
C LEU A 125 9.68 15.79 -9.25
N ASP A 126 8.86 16.51 -8.47
CA ASP A 126 7.68 17.26 -8.94
C ASP A 126 8.11 18.63 -9.47
#